data_AF-D7FPA9-F1
#
_entry.id   AF-D7FPA9-F1
#
_cell.length_a   1.000
_cell.length_b   1.000
_cell.length_c   1.000
_cell.angle_alpha   90.00
_cell.angle_beta   90.00
_cell.angle_gamma   90.00
#
_symmetry.space_group_name_H-M   'P 1'
#
loop_
_entity.id
_entity.type
_entity.pdbx_description
1 polymer ?
#
loop_
_entity_poly.entity_id
_entity_poly.type
_entity_poly.pdbx_seq_one_letter_code
_entity_poly.pdbx_strand_id
1 'polypeptide(L)'
;MLRRDDIKSRFLEAPGGLTNVLALTGAEEVSLRQAAVQILDTLCAYPPAQPAIVREGGARVLVAQLASEDESLRRTAARVVRGLSRSPHTTPTSLMDPDIVRFLLCLLEEGDEPAEEQEETLCIAYFTKVSSDEGACSELAELGLSRYLIRVLPERRLELQNSA
;
A
#
# COMPACT_ATOMS: atom_id res chain seq x y z
N MET A 1 33.99 -6.88 -1.27
CA MET A 1 32.65 -7.43 -1.04
C MET A 1 31.64 -6.31 -1.25
N LEU A 2 30.80 -6.40 -2.29
CA LEU A 2 29.69 -5.46 -2.48
C LEU A 2 28.67 -5.70 -1.34
N ARG A 3 28.33 -4.68 -0.56
CA ARG A 3 27.21 -4.80 0.39
C ARG A 3 25.90 -4.82 -0.41
N ARG A 4 24.89 -5.53 0.10
CA ARG A 4 23.56 -5.61 -0.54
C ARG A 4 22.96 -4.22 -0.82
N ASP A 5 23.27 -3.24 0.03
CA ASP A 5 22.79 -1.86 -0.13
C ASP A 5 23.51 -1.11 -1.25
N ASP A 6 24.74 -1.49 -1.60
CA ASP A 6 25.48 -0.91 -2.73
C ASP A 6 24.81 -1.26 -4.07
N ILE A 7 24.23 -2.47 -4.17
CA ILE A 7 23.47 -2.90 -5.35
C ILE A 7 22.21 -2.05 -5.50
N LYS A 8 21.48 -1.83 -4.40
CA LYS A 8 20.25 -1.04 -4.40
C LYS A 8 20.52 0.42 -4.74
N SER A 9 21.56 1.02 -4.15
CA SER A 9 21.97 2.40 -4.49
C SER A 9 22.32 2.53 -5.97
N ARG A 10 23.16 1.64 -6.49
CA ARG A 10 23.54 1.65 -7.91
C ARG A 10 22.35 1.42 -8.84
N PHE A 11 21.38 0.60 -8.43
CA PHE A 11 20.14 0.40 -9.18
C PHE A 11 19.30 1.68 -9.25
N LEU A 12 19.18 2.41 -8.14
CA LEU A 12 18.44 3.68 -8.09
C LEU A 12 19.14 4.79 -8.89
N GLU A 13 20.47 4.77 -8.93
CA GLU A 13 21.30 5.71 -9.71
C GLU A 13 21.31 5.37 -11.22
N ALA A 14 20.96 4.14 -11.59
CA ALA A 14 20.94 3.73 -12.99
C ALA A 14 19.82 4.46 -13.75
N PRO A 15 20.13 5.10 -14.90
CA PRO A 15 19.13 5.80 -15.70
C PRO A 15 17.95 4.88 -16.05
N GLY A 16 16.74 5.25 -15.62
CA GLY A 16 15.51 4.51 -15.90
C GLY A 16 15.35 3.18 -15.16
N GLY A 17 16.25 2.80 -14.24
CA GLY A 17 16.16 1.52 -13.53
C GLY A 17 14.81 1.33 -12.82
N LEU A 18 14.45 2.30 -11.97
CA LEU A 18 13.18 2.28 -11.23
C LEU A 18 11.97 2.45 -12.15
N THR A 19 12.01 3.37 -13.10
CA THR A 19 10.91 3.62 -14.05
C THR A 19 10.58 2.38 -14.89
N ASN A 20 11.61 1.63 -15.31
CA ASN A 20 11.41 0.36 -16.03
C ASN A 20 10.73 -0.70 -15.15
N VAL A 21 11.12 -0.82 -13.88
CA VAL A 21 10.47 -1.75 -12.95
C VAL A 21 9.01 -1.35 -12.72
N LEU A 22 8.72 -0.06 -12.57
CA LEU A 22 7.35 0.43 -12.47
C LEU A 22 6.54 0.11 -13.72
N ALA A 23 7.11 0.29 -14.91
CA ALA A 23 6.44 -0.07 -16.17
C ALA A 23 6.12 -1.58 -16.26
N LEU A 24 7.02 -2.44 -15.76
CA LEU A 24 6.82 -3.90 -15.78
C LEU A 24 5.66 -4.38 -14.91
N THR A 25 5.20 -3.61 -13.94
CA THR A 25 3.97 -3.94 -13.19
C THR A 25 2.71 -3.90 -14.06
N GLY A 26 2.75 -3.23 -15.22
CA GLY A 26 1.67 -3.20 -16.20
C GLY A 26 1.80 -4.26 -17.30
N ALA A 27 2.76 -5.19 -17.20
CA ALA A 27 2.95 -6.23 -18.21
C ALA A 27 1.74 -7.20 -18.27
N GLU A 28 1.43 -7.69 -19.47
CA GLU A 28 0.39 -8.71 -19.65
C GLU A 28 0.74 -10.02 -18.91
N GLU A 29 2.03 -10.36 -18.90
CA GLU A 29 2.53 -11.56 -18.24
C GLU A 29 2.54 -11.39 -16.71
N VAL A 30 1.77 -12.23 -16.01
CA VAL A 30 1.65 -12.21 -14.54
C VAL A 30 3.02 -12.41 -13.86
N SER A 31 3.87 -13.28 -14.42
CA SER A 31 5.21 -13.56 -13.87
C SER A 31 6.09 -12.29 -13.85
N LEU A 32 6.01 -11.45 -14.89
CA LEU A 32 6.73 -10.19 -14.99
C LEU A 32 6.19 -9.17 -13.99
N ARG A 33 4.86 -9.09 -13.84
CA ARG A 33 4.23 -8.24 -12.81
C ARG A 33 4.65 -8.65 -11.41
N GLN A 34 4.63 -9.95 -11.10
CA GLN A 34 5.08 -10.49 -9.82
C GLN A 34 6.54 -10.14 -9.56
N ALA A 35 7.44 -10.37 -10.52
CA ALA A 35 8.85 -10.02 -10.38
C ALA A 35 9.04 -8.51 -10.14
N ALA A 36 8.32 -7.66 -10.87
CA ALA A 36 8.37 -6.22 -10.71
C ALA A 36 7.92 -5.77 -9.31
N VAL A 37 6.78 -6.27 -8.84
CA VAL A 37 6.24 -5.94 -7.51
C VAL A 37 7.14 -6.48 -6.38
N GLN A 38 7.79 -7.63 -6.56
CA GLN A 38 8.78 -8.16 -5.61
C GLN A 38 10.05 -7.29 -5.55
N ILE A 39 10.50 -6.75 -6.69
CA ILE A 39 11.61 -5.80 -6.72
C ILE A 39 11.21 -4.53 -5.96
N LEU A 40 9.99 -4.02 -6.19
CA LEU A 40 9.47 -2.84 -5.46
C LEU A 40 9.36 -3.10 -3.95
N ASP A 41 8.94 -4.28 -3.51
CA ASP A 41 8.90 -4.66 -2.08
C ASP A 41 10.31 -4.62 -1.48
N THR A 42 11.27 -5.21 -2.19
CA THR A 42 12.69 -5.23 -1.78
C THR A 42 13.31 -3.83 -1.71
N LEU A 43 12.96 -2.96 -2.66
CA LEU A 43 13.40 -1.57 -2.69
C LEU A 43 12.68 -0.75 -1.61
N CYS A 44 11.39 -0.96 -1.37
CA CYS A 44 10.64 -0.25 -0.34
C CYS A 44 11.18 -0.55 1.07
N ALA A 45 11.74 -1.74 1.30
CA ALA A 45 12.47 -2.08 2.52
C ALA A 45 13.84 -1.37 2.66
N TYR A 46 14.30 -0.65 1.64
CA TYR A 46 15.50 0.18 1.65
C TYR A 46 15.10 1.66 1.70
N PRO A 47 15.25 2.34 2.87
CA PRO A 47 14.72 3.70 3.07
C PRO A 47 15.12 4.72 1.99
N PRO A 48 16.36 4.72 1.45
CA PRO A 48 16.73 5.65 0.38
C PRO A 48 15.97 5.46 -0.94
N ALA A 49 15.37 4.30 -1.19
CA ALA A 49 14.54 4.08 -2.38
C ALA A 49 13.14 4.68 -2.26
N GLN A 50 12.58 4.75 -1.05
CA GLN A 50 11.20 5.17 -0.83
C GLN A 50 10.86 6.53 -1.47
N PRO A 51 11.67 7.60 -1.31
CA PRO A 51 11.41 8.87 -2.00
C PRO A 51 11.39 8.75 -3.51
N ALA A 52 12.25 7.90 -4.09
CA ALA A 52 12.29 7.68 -5.52
C ALA A 52 11.03 6.94 -6.01
N ILE A 53 10.61 5.89 -5.29
CA ILE A 53 9.39 5.14 -5.59
C ILE A 53 8.16 6.06 -5.56
N VAL A 54 8.05 6.91 -4.54
CA VAL A 54 6.95 7.89 -4.41
C VAL A 54 6.97 8.88 -5.57
N ARG A 55 8.13 9.47 -5.87
CA ARG A 55 8.27 10.49 -6.92
C ARG A 55 7.90 9.96 -8.31
N GLU A 56 8.22 8.71 -8.59
CA GLU A 56 7.91 8.05 -9.86
C GLU A 56 6.46 7.49 -9.91
N GLY A 57 5.61 7.79 -8.92
CA GLY A 57 4.20 7.40 -8.91
C GLY A 57 3.95 5.94 -8.49
N GLY A 58 4.87 5.34 -7.73
CA GLY A 58 4.82 3.93 -7.37
C GLY A 58 3.54 3.50 -6.64
N ALA A 59 2.95 4.36 -5.80
CA ALA A 59 1.67 4.05 -5.14
C ALA A 59 0.54 3.81 -6.15
N ARG A 60 0.42 4.68 -7.17
CA ARG A 60 -0.62 4.61 -8.20
C ARG A 60 -0.48 3.38 -9.09
N VAL A 61 0.76 3.00 -9.38
CA VAL A 61 1.08 1.83 -10.21
C VAL A 61 0.70 0.51 -9.51
N LEU A 62 0.67 0.50 -8.17
CA LEU A 62 0.31 -0.66 -7.37
C LEU A 62 -1.20 -0.87 -7.24
N VAL A 63 -2.04 0.10 -7.60
CA VAL A 63 -3.51 0.01 -7.53
C VAL A 63 -4.04 -1.19 -8.31
N ALA A 64 -3.60 -1.33 -9.57
CA ALA A 64 -4.00 -2.44 -10.43
C ALA A 64 -3.55 -3.81 -9.85
N GLN A 65 -2.50 -3.83 -9.04
CA GLN A 65 -1.97 -5.05 -8.43
C GLN A 65 -2.74 -5.43 -7.16
N LEU A 66 -3.23 -4.42 -6.41
CA LEU A 66 -4.13 -4.65 -5.28
C LEU A 66 -5.45 -5.28 -5.72
N ALA A 67 -5.97 -4.87 -6.88
CA ALA A 67 -7.19 -5.44 -7.47
C ALA A 67 -6.97 -6.78 -8.22
N SER A 68 -5.76 -7.34 -8.19
CA SER A 68 -5.45 -8.59 -8.90
C SER A 68 -6.12 -9.79 -8.22
N GLU A 69 -6.66 -10.71 -9.02
CA GLU A 69 -7.16 -12.02 -8.54
C GLU A 69 -6.03 -12.88 -7.95
N ASP A 70 -4.80 -12.72 -8.47
CA ASP A 70 -3.59 -13.35 -7.93
C ASP A 70 -3.29 -12.82 -6.52
N GLU A 71 -3.52 -13.68 -5.54
CA GLU A 71 -3.35 -13.41 -4.12
C GLU A 71 -1.90 -13.08 -3.74
N SER A 72 -0.91 -13.70 -4.38
CA SER A 72 0.51 -13.45 -4.11
C SER A 72 0.93 -12.05 -4.59
N LEU A 73 0.43 -11.67 -5.77
CA LEU A 73 0.63 -10.34 -6.34
C LEU A 73 -0.05 -9.27 -5.48
N ARG A 74 -1.32 -9.50 -5.10
CA ARG A 74 -2.10 -8.63 -4.21
C ARG A 74 -1.43 -8.44 -2.86
N ARG A 75 -1.01 -9.52 -2.20
CA ARG A 75 -0.29 -9.48 -0.91
C ARG A 75 1.04 -8.74 -1.01
N THR A 76 1.79 -8.93 -2.09
CA THR A 76 3.08 -8.25 -2.26
C THR A 76 2.86 -6.76 -2.51
N ALA A 77 1.89 -6.37 -3.35
CA ALA A 77 1.53 -4.97 -3.57
C ALA A 77 1.07 -4.29 -2.27
N ALA A 78 0.24 -4.97 -1.48
CA ALA A 78 -0.19 -4.55 -0.15
C ALA A 78 1.00 -4.24 0.78
N ARG A 79 2.04 -5.10 0.81
CA ARG A 79 3.25 -4.84 1.61
C ARG A 79 3.99 -3.59 1.15
N VAL A 80 4.09 -3.37 -0.16
CA VAL A 80 4.75 -2.17 -0.70
C VAL A 80 3.98 -0.91 -0.30
N VAL A 81 2.67 -0.88 -0.49
CA VAL A 81 1.81 0.27 -0.11
C VAL A 81 1.91 0.56 1.39
N ARG A 82 1.91 -0.47 2.24
CA ARG A 82 2.14 -0.33 3.68
C ARG A 82 3.51 0.29 3.98
N GLY A 83 4.55 -0.17 3.30
CA GLY A 83 5.91 0.37 3.44
C GLY A 83 5.98 1.85 3.05
N LEU A 84 5.35 2.23 1.94
CA LEU A 84 5.27 3.61 1.48
C LEU A 84 4.46 4.48 2.46
N SER A 85 3.38 3.96 3.04
CA SER A 85 2.56 4.67 4.04
C SER A 85 3.33 5.02 5.31
N ARG A 86 4.28 4.16 5.70
CA ARG A 86 5.16 4.39 6.86
C ARG A 86 6.36 5.28 6.55
N SER A 87 6.60 5.62 5.29
CA SER A 87 7.72 6.47 4.91
C SER A 87 7.46 7.92 5.32
N PRO A 88 8.44 8.62 5.90
CA PRO A 88 8.33 10.06 6.14
C PRO A 88 8.34 10.87 4.84
N HIS A 89 8.84 10.31 3.74
CA HIS A 89 8.96 10.97 2.45
C HIS A 89 7.69 10.91 1.60
N THR A 90 6.76 10.02 1.97
CA THR A 90 5.47 9.94 1.30
C THR A 90 4.56 11.03 1.84
N THR A 91 3.92 11.79 0.96
CA THR A 91 2.88 12.75 1.36
C THR A 91 1.50 12.07 1.34
N PRO A 92 0.56 12.52 2.18
CA PRO A 92 -0.83 12.02 2.15
C PRO A 92 -1.44 12.13 0.76
N THR A 93 -1.22 13.27 0.08
CA THR A 93 -1.69 13.53 -1.28
C THR A 93 -1.11 12.60 -2.34
N SER A 94 0.09 12.06 -2.13
CA SER A 94 0.71 11.11 -3.07
C SER A 94 0.21 9.68 -2.87
N LEU A 95 -0.33 9.37 -1.69
CA LEU A 95 -0.94 8.06 -1.41
C LEU A 95 -2.42 8.05 -1.68
N MET A 96 -3.09 9.18 -1.46
CA MET A 96 -4.52 9.32 -1.68
C MET A 96 -4.84 8.94 -3.13
N ASP A 97 -5.42 7.77 -3.29
CA ASP A 97 -5.98 7.28 -4.53
C ASP A 97 -7.34 6.66 -4.18
N PRO A 98 -8.45 7.10 -4.80
CA PRO A 98 -9.78 6.61 -4.51
C PRO A 98 -9.91 5.09 -4.68
N ASP A 99 -9.15 4.50 -5.59
CA ASP A 99 -9.22 3.07 -5.87
C ASP A 99 -8.48 2.26 -4.81
N ILE A 100 -7.38 2.80 -4.25
CA ILE A 100 -6.74 2.21 -3.05
C ILE A 100 -7.70 2.27 -1.87
N VAL A 101 -8.35 3.41 -1.64
CA VAL A 101 -9.30 3.57 -0.53
C VAL A 101 -10.45 2.57 -0.66
N ARG A 102 -11.05 2.45 -1.85
CA ARG A 102 -12.13 1.47 -2.11
C ARG A 102 -11.66 0.04 -1.88
N PHE A 103 -10.50 -0.31 -2.41
CA PHE A 103 -9.93 -1.65 -2.18
C PHE A 103 -9.75 -1.95 -0.69
N LEU A 104 -9.18 -1.03 0.07
CA LEU A 104 -8.98 -1.19 1.51
C LEU A 104 -10.31 -1.25 2.27
N LEU A 105 -11.32 -0.48 1.85
CA LEU A 105 -12.66 -0.57 2.43
C LEU A 105 -13.32 -1.91 2.13
N CYS A 106 -13.24 -2.42 0.89
CA CYS A 106 -13.74 -3.75 0.56
C CYS A 106 -13.03 -4.83 1.38
N LEU A 107 -11.71 -4.75 1.53
CA LEU A 107 -10.93 -5.69 2.35
C LEU A 107 -11.38 -5.70 3.81
N LEU A 108 -11.76 -4.53 4.33
CA LEU A 108 -12.30 -4.38 5.68
C LEU A 108 -13.77 -4.82 5.80
N GLU A 109 -14.55 -4.79 4.70
CA GLU A 109 -15.96 -5.20 4.67
C GLU A 109 -16.15 -6.70 4.42
N GLU A 110 -15.26 -7.35 3.66
CA GLU A 110 -15.31 -8.78 3.34
C GLU A 110 -14.93 -9.69 4.53
N GLY A 111 -14.40 -9.13 5.61
CA GLY A 111 -14.03 -9.86 6.82
C GLY A 111 -15.21 -10.13 7.76
N ASP A 112 -15.96 -11.21 7.52
CA ASP A 112 -16.68 -11.93 8.61
C ASP A 112 -15.69 -12.80 9.42
N GLU A 113 -14.56 -13.17 8.80
CA GLU A 113 -13.37 -13.71 9.47
C GLU A 113 -12.38 -12.58 9.79
N PRO A 114 -11.61 -12.66 10.89
CA PRO A 114 -10.64 -11.64 11.23
C PRO A 114 -9.66 -11.48 10.06
N ALA A 115 -9.65 -10.29 9.46
CA ALA A 115 -8.67 -9.93 8.43
C ALA A 115 -7.27 -10.32 8.92
N GLU A 116 -6.43 -10.84 7.99
CA GLU A 116 -5.08 -11.23 8.36
C GLU A 116 -4.38 -10.03 9.02
N GLU A 117 -3.59 -10.26 10.07
CA GLU A 117 -2.90 -9.19 10.84
C GLU A 117 -2.17 -8.20 9.90
N GLN A 118 -1.65 -8.70 8.78
CA GLN A 118 -0.96 -7.93 7.75
C GLN A 118 -1.88 -6.95 7.00
N GLU A 119 -3.12 -7.32 6.74
CA GLU A 119 -4.15 -6.53 6.05
C GLU A 119 -4.66 -5.41 6.96
N GLU A 120 -4.99 -5.73 8.21
CA GLU A 120 -5.34 -4.73 9.21
C GLU A 120 -4.19 -3.72 9.39
N THR A 121 -2.95 -4.19 9.48
CA THR A 121 -1.76 -3.32 9.59
C THR A 121 -1.59 -2.42 8.36
N LEU A 122 -1.88 -2.92 7.16
CA LEU A 122 -1.87 -2.09 5.95
C LEU A 122 -2.94 -1.00 6.02
N CYS A 123 -4.20 -1.38 6.28
CA CYS A 123 -5.32 -0.45 6.37
C CYS A 123 -5.02 0.67 7.39
N ILE A 124 -4.59 0.29 8.59
CA ILE A 124 -4.25 1.23 9.67
C ILE A 124 -3.12 2.17 9.23
N ALA A 125 -2.02 1.64 8.68
CA ALA A 125 -0.88 2.45 8.27
C ALA A 125 -1.26 3.43 7.15
N TYR A 126 -2.04 2.98 6.17
CA TYR A 126 -2.49 3.80 5.06
C TYR A 126 -3.45 4.90 5.52
N PHE A 127 -4.53 4.54 6.21
CA PHE A 127 -5.52 5.52 6.67
C PHE A 127 -4.93 6.53 7.65
N THR A 128 -4.07 6.10 8.57
CA THR A 128 -3.36 7.01 9.50
C THR A 128 -2.50 8.02 8.75
N LYS A 129 -1.86 7.59 7.66
CA LYS A 129 -1.02 8.47 6.84
C LYS A 129 -1.88 9.45 6.04
N VAL A 130 -2.92 8.96 5.36
CA VAL A 130 -3.79 9.79 4.51
C VAL A 130 -4.60 10.78 5.35
N SER A 131 -5.13 10.35 6.51
CA SER A 131 -5.92 11.21 7.41
C SER A 131 -5.10 12.28 8.14
N SER A 132 -3.77 12.30 7.98
CA SER A 132 -2.95 13.40 8.50
C SER A 132 -3.12 14.70 7.70
N ASP A 133 -3.74 14.62 6.53
CA ASP A 133 -4.13 15.76 5.70
C ASP A 133 -5.63 16.04 5.82
N GLU A 134 -6.00 17.26 6.19
CA GLU A 134 -7.41 17.66 6.36
C GLU A 134 -8.20 17.61 5.05
N GLY A 135 -7.56 17.88 3.91
CA GLY A 135 -8.20 17.79 2.59
C GLY A 135 -8.57 16.35 2.24
N ALA A 136 -7.64 15.42 2.50
CA ALA A 136 -7.87 14.01 2.29
C ALA A 136 -8.96 13.43 3.21
N CYS A 137 -9.16 13.97 4.41
CA CYS A 137 -10.24 13.54 5.32
C CYS A 137 -11.63 13.74 4.72
N SER A 138 -11.88 14.84 3.99
CA SER A 138 -13.16 15.07 3.32
C SER A 138 -13.41 14.00 2.27
N GLU A 139 -12.39 13.68 1.47
CA GLU A 139 -12.48 12.68 0.41
C GLU A 139 -12.63 11.26 0.97
N LEU A 140 -11.91 10.92 2.04
CA LEU A 140 -12.09 9.65 2.75
C LEU A 140 -13.53 9.50 3.27
N ALA A 141 -14.14 10.59 3.75
CA ALA A 141 -15.53 10.58 4.20
C ALA A 141 -16.51 10.35 3.04
N GLU A 142 -16.29 10.98 1.89
CA GLU A 142 -17.08 10.78 0.67
C GLU A 142 -16.95 9.36 0.10
N LEU A 143 -15.75 8.77 0.20
CA LEU A 143 -15.48 7.39 -0.21
C LEU A 143 -16.07 6.34 0.75
N GLY A 144 -16.65 6.77 1.88
CA GLY A 144 -17.41 5.90 2.77
C GLY A 144 -16.65 5.40 4.00
N LEU A 145 -15.42 5.88 4.26
CA LEU A 145 -14.65 5.50 5.46
C LEU A 145 -15.40 5.85 6.75
N SER A 146 -16.06 7.00 6.80
CA SER A 146 -16.88 7.43 7.94
C SER A 146 -18.04 6.46 8.22
N ARG A 147 -18.70 5.99 7.16
CA ARG A 147 -19.80 5.02 7.25
C ARG A 147 -19.31 3.67 7.76
N TYR A 148 -18.16 3.21 7.26
CA TYR A 148 -17.51 1.99 7.74
C TYR A 148 -17.18 2.09 9.24
N LEU A 149 -16.52 3.17 9.67
CA LEU A 149 -16.16 3.36 11.08
C LEU A 149 -17.40 3.40 11.99
N ILE A 150 -18.48 4.07 11.58
CA ILE A 150 -19.74 4.10 12.35
C ILE A 150 -20.35 2.70 12.49
N ARG A 151 -20.24 1.86 11.47
CA ARG A 151 -20.75 0.48 11.50
C ARG A 151 -19.91 -0.43 12.40
N VAL A 152 -18.58 -0.36 12.30
CA VAL A 152 -17.66 -1.33 12.91
C VAL A 152 -17.23 -0.95 14.33
N LEU A 153 -17.13 0.35 14.67
CA LEU A 153 -16.74 0.79 16.02
C LEU A 153 -17.69 0.33 17.14
N PRO A 154 -19.03 0.24 16.94
CA PRO A 154 -19.94 -0.34 17.92
C PRO A 154 -19.72 -1.85 18.12
N GLU A 155 -19.47 -2.60 17.06
CA GLU A 155 -19.31 -4.07 17.07
C GLU A 155 -18.04 -4.48 17.82
N ARG A 156 -16.90 -3.88 17.48
CA ARG A 156 -15.61 -4.15 18.15
C ARG A 156 -15.55 -3.65 19.61
N ARG A 157 -16.36 -2.64 19.97
CA ARG A 157 -16.50 -2.20 21.37
C ARG A 157 -17.19 -3.28 22.22
N LEU A 158 -18.16 -4.00 21.66
CA LEU A 158 -18.87 -5.07 22.37
C LEU A 158 -18.00 -6.32 22.54
N GLU A 159 -17.16 -6.65 21.54
CA GLU A 159 -16.20 -7.77 21.63
C GLU A 159 -15.14 -7.55 22.72
N LEU A 160 -14.64 -6.32 22.86
CA LEU A 160 -13.69 -5.95 23.92
C LEU A 160 -14.32 -5.94 25.32
N GLN A 161 -15.63 -5.68 25.41
CA GLN A 161 -16.37 -5.74 26.68
C GLN A 161 -16.75 -7.18 27.09
N ASN A 162 -16.85 -8.10 26.13
CA ASN A 162 -17.15 -9.51 26.38
C ASN A 162 -15.90 -10.40 26.53
N SER A 163 -14.70 -9.86 26.30
CA SER A 163 -13.40 -10.54 26.48
C SER A 163 -12.67 -10.16 27.78
N ALA A 164 -13.34 -9.46 28.70
CA ALA A 164 -12.85 -9.08 30.04
C ALA A 164 -13.69 -9.75 31.14
#